data_AF-A0A3D4KU88-F1
#
_entry.id   AF-A0A3D4KU88-F1
#
_cell.length_a   1.000
_cell.length_b   1.000
_cell.length_c   1.000
_cell.angle_alpha   90.00
_cell.angle_beta   90.00
_cell.angle_gamma   90.00
#
_symmetry.space_group_name_H-M   'P 1'
#
loop_
_entity.id
_entity.type
_entity.pdbx_description
1 polymer ?
#
loop_
_entity_poly.entity_id
_entity_poly.type
_entity_poly.pdbx_seq_one_letter_code
_entity_poly.pdbx_strand_id
1 'polypeptide(L)'
;HKEEEQGAPEPETVLEDPCLNMTPEEKEELIYRTLLEAGFSPAGACGIMGSIAVESPDFDSSAVNEKSGAYGLFQWTDDGDRKQALKEYCIEHDLSRDSIDAQLAFAIYEIGGADPIACRLDRLLRETDDAYAAAAEFAVGFERCITDDAGRADTYTGSLYPEFYGKRYQHLSKRINKALNYYNRLASDSMSDRLDQ
;
A
#
# COMPACT_ATOMS: atom_id res chain seq x y z
N HIS A 1 -5.95 57.09 -10.30
CA HIS A 1 -5.96 55.68 -10.73
C HIS A 1 -5.58 54.85 -9.52
N LYS A 2 -6.42 53.88 -9.18
CA LYS A 2 -6.32 53.07 -7.95
C LYS A 2 -5.09 52.17 -8.02
N GLU A 3 -4.38 52.08 -6.91
CA GLU A 3 -3.39 51.04 -6.63
C GLU A 3 -4.16 49.72 -6.43
N GLU A 4 -3.83 48.71 -7.23
CA GLU A 4 -4.33 47.35 -7.06
C GLU A 4 -3.50 46.67 -5.96
N GLU A 5 -4.11 46.52 -4.79
CA GLU A 5 -3.61 45.73 -3.68
C GLU A 5 -3.71 44.26 -4.09
N GLN A 6 -2.57 43.66 -4.46
CA GLN A 6 -2.47 42.23 -4.70
C GLN A 6 -2.61 41.53 -3.34
N GLY A 7 -3.79 40.93 -3.11
CA GLY A 7 -4.06 40.12 -1.93
C GLY A 7 -3.02 39.01 -1.79
N ALA A 8 -2.45 38.89 -0.58
CA ALA A 8 -1.56 37.80 -0.23
C ALA A 8 -2.23 36.45 -0.53
N PRO A 9 -1.48 35.43 -0.99
CA PRO A 9 -2.04 34.09 -1.12
C PRO A 9 -2.58 33.66 0.25
N GLU A 10 -3.83 33.18 0.28
CA GLU A 10 -4.38 32.59 1.50
C GLU A 10 -3.46 31.45 1.95
N PRO A 11 -3.27 31.27 3.27
CA PRO A 11 -2.48 30.15 3.76
C PRO A 11 -3.13 28.86 3.26
N GLU A 12 -2.39 28.08 2.45
CA GLU A 12 -2.74 26.69 2.15
C GLU A 12 -3.11 26.05 3.48
N THR A 13 -4.37 25.67 3.63
CA THR A 13 -4.80 24.87 4.77
C THR A 13 -4.05 23.56 4.66
N VAL A 14 -2.96 23.44 5.41
CA VAL A 14 -2.27 22.16 5.59
C VAL A 14 -3.32 21.25 6.21
N LEU A 15 -3.94 20.40 5.39
CA LEU A 15 -4.87 19.38 5.87
C LEU A 15 -4.07 18.54 6.85
N GLU A 16 -4.29 18.76 8.16
CA GLU A 16 -3.62 18.00 9.21
C GLU A 16 -3.90 16.52 8.96
N ASP A 17 -2.84 15.72 8.87
CA ASP A 17 -2.97 14.28 8.68
C ASP A 17 -3.74 13.69 9.87
N PRO A 18 -4.95 13.14 9.67
CA PRO A 18 -5.72 12.55 10.77
C PRO A 18 -4.98 11.39 11.44
N CYS A 19 -3.94 10.83 10.81
CA CYS A 19 -3.13 9.74 11.33
C CYS A 19 -1.93 10.19 12.19
N LEU A 20 -1.65 11.49 12.32
CA LEU A 20 -0.45 12.00 12.99
C LEU A 20 -0.32 11.55 14.46
N ASN A 21 -1.46 11.35 15.13
CA ASN A 21 -1.52 10.96 16.55
C ASN A 21 -1.85 9.48 16.78
N MET A 22 -1.96 8.68 15.71
CA MET A 22 -2.30 7.26 15.82
C MET A 22 -1.09 6.42 16.22
N THR A 23 -1.29 5.42 17.09
CA THR A 23 -0.28 4.38 17.33
C THR A 23 -0.11 3.50 16.08
N PRO A 24 1.01 2.77 15.95
CA PRO A 24 1.17 1.81 14.86
C PRO A 24 0.01 0.80 14.76
N GLU A 25 -0.51 0.33 15.89
CA GLU A 25 -1.65 -0.61 15.93
C GLU A 25 -2.96 0.03 15.45
N GLU A 26 -3.20 1.31 15.78
CA GLU A 26 -4.37 2.05 15.29
C GLU A 26 -4.29 2.26 13.77
N LYS A 27 -3.09 2.52 13.24
CA LYS A 27 -2.84 2.60 11.79
C LYS A 27 -3.05 1.26 11.10
N GLU A 28 -2.57 0.17 11.69
CA GLU A 28 -2.80 -1.20 11.19
C GLU A 28 -4.30 -1.48 11.04
N GLU A 29 -5.08 -1.15 12.07
CA GLU A 29 -6.53 -1.35 12.09
C GLU A 29 -7.27 -0.44 11.10
N LEU A 30 -6.85 0.82 10.98
CA LEU A 30 -7.38 1.75 9.96
C LEU A 30 -7.16 1.19 8.56
N ILE A 31 -5.92 0.80 8.23
CA ILE A 31 -5.57 0.30 6.91
C ILE A 31 -6.35 -0.98 6.59
N TYR A 32 -6.42 -1.91 7.55
CA TYR A 32 -7.18 -3.14 7.37
C TYR A 32 -8.64 -2.86 7.05
N ARG A 33 -9.32 -2.00 7.83
CA ARG A 33 -10.71 -1.62 7.60
C ARG A 33 -10.90 -0.92 6.27
N THR A 34 -10.05 0.05 5.90
CA THR A 34 -10.13 0.74 4.62
C THR A 34 -10.02 -0.23 3.43
N LEU A 35 -9.14 -1.24 3.53
CA LEU A 35 -9.01 -2.26 2.48
C LEU A 35 -10.23 -3.19 2.40
N LEU A 36 -10.85 -3.54 3.54
CA LEU A 36 -12.10 -4.30 3.55
C LEU A 36 -13.27 -3.49 2.97
N GLU A 37 -13.38 -2.22 3.32
CA GLU A 37 -14.40 -1.30 2.79
C GLU A 37 -14.23 -1.08 1.27
N ALA A 38 -12.99 -1.11 0.78
CA ALA A 38 -12.68 -1.13 -0.64
C ALA A 38 -13.04 -2.46 -1.34
N GLY A 39 -13.48 -3.48 -0.59
CA GLY A 39 -13.97 -4.76 -1.09
C GLY A 39 -12.90 -5.83 -1.27
N PHE A 40 -11.71 -5.67 -0.69
CA PHE A 40 -10.73 -6.76 -0.62
C PHE A 40 -11.15 -7.80 0.42
N SER A 41 -10.72 -9.05 0.23
CA SER A 41 -10.94 -10.08 1.24
C SER A 41 -10.03 -9.84 2.46
N PRO A 42 -10.34 -10.42 3.63
CA PRO A 42 -9.42 -10.41 4.78
C PRO A 42 -8.01 -10.88 4.43
N ALA A 43 -7.87 -11.95 3.64
CA ALA A 43 -6.57 -12.45 3.19
C ALA A 43 -5.89 -11.49 2.21
N GLY A 44 -6.63 -10.90 1.27
CA GLY A 44 -6.14 -9.90 0.34
C GLY A 44 -5.62 -8.65 1.06
N ALA A 45 -6.41 -8.11 1.99
CA ALA A 45 -6.05 -6.96 2.80
C ALA A 45 -4.76 -7.23 3.60
N CYS A 46 -4.66 -8.38 4.28
CA CYS A 46 -3.44 -8.74 5.00
C CYS A 46 -2.24 -8.96 4.07
N GLY A 47 -2.45 -9.46 2.85
CA GLY A 47 -1.42 -9.55 1.81
C GLY A 47 -0.81 -8.20 1.43
N ILE A 48 -1.66 -7.18 1.27
CA ILE A 48 -1.23 -5.79 1.03
C ILE A 48 -0.46 -5.25 2.23
N MET A 49 -1.03 -5.37 3.44
CA MET A 49 -0.41 -4.89 4.69
C MET A 49 0.96 -5.52 4.96
N GLY A 50 1.16 -6.78 4.57
CA GLY A 50 2.45 -7.46 4.70
C GLY A 50 3.58 -6.74 3.94
N SER A 51 3.26 -6.12 2.80
CA SER A 51 4.23 -5.33 2.03
C SER A 51 4.44 -3.94 2.62
N ILE A 52 3.36 -3.24 3.01
CA ILE A 52 3.45 -1.94 3.68
C ILE A 52 4.34 -2.03 4.93
N ALA A 53 4.16 -3.05 5.77
CA ALA A 53 4.95 -3.24 7.00
C ALA A 53 6.45 -3.51 6.75
N VAL A 54 6.84 -3.85 5.51
CA VAL A 54 8.24 -3.99 5.09
C VAL A 54 8.77 -2.70 4.49
N GLU A 55 7.96 -2.02 3.68
CA GLU A 55 8.31 -0.76 3.00
C GLU A 55 8.36 0.44 3.96
N SER A 56 7.33 0.57 4.79
CA SER A 56 7.18 1.63 5.77
C SER A 56 6.88 1.04 7.16
N PRO A 57 7.92 0.79 7.97
CA PRO A 57 7.74 0.41 9.37
C PRO A 57 6.84 1.41 10.11
N ASP A 58 6.02 0.91 11.03
CA ASP A 58 5.04 1.70 11.79
C ASP A 58 3.97 2.41 10.92
N PHE A 59 3.84 1.98 9.66
CA PHE A 59 2.88 2.53 8.69
C PHE A 59 3.01 4.04 8.54
N ASP A 60 4.26 4.51 8.44
CA ASP A 60 4.58 5.91 8.22
C ASP A 60 4.33 6.31 6.76
N SER A 61 3.22 6.99 6.51
CA SER A 61 2.87 7.53 5.20
C SER A 61 3.79 8.66 4.74
N SER A 62 4.62 9.22 5.62
CA SER A 62 5.61 10.24 5.27
C SER A 62 7.03 9.67 5.05
N ALA A 63 7.22 8.35 5.19
CA ALA A 63 8.52 7.71 5.12
C ALA A 63 9.25 8.00 3.80
N VAL A 64 10.49 8.49 3.88
CA VAL A 64 11.37 8.76 2.73
C VAL A 64 12.63 7.91 2.81
N ASN A 65 12.92 7.16 1.76
CA ASN A 65 14.23 6.54 1.60
C ASN A 65 15.23 7.56 1.03
N GLU A 66 16.17 8.03 1.85
CA GLU A 66 17.15 9.05 1.43
C GLU A 66 18.01 8.66 0.22
N LYS A 67 18.21 7.36 -0.01
CA LYS A 67 19.07 6.87 -1.10
C LYS A 67 18.34 6.78 -2.43
N SER A 68 17.11 6.26 -2.43
CA SER A 68 16.32 6.06 -3.65
C SER A 68 15.32 7.19 -3.92
N GLY A 69 15.02 8.02 -2.91
CA GLY A 69 13.92 8.98 -2.96
C GLY A 69 12.54 8.32 -3.01
N ALA A 70 12.45 7.04 -2.64
CA ALA A 70 11.19 6.32 -2.48
C ALA A 70 10.36 6.95 -1.35
N TYR A 71 9.02 6.90 -1.47
CA TYR A 71 8.13 7.67 -0.60
C TYR A 71 6.87 6.90 -0.19
N GLY A 72 6.46 7.07 1.07
CA GLY A 72 5.17 6.66 1.60
C GLY A 72 5.06 5.17 1.94
N LEU A 73 3.82 4.74 2.18
CA LEU A 73 3.44 3.39 2.65
C LEU A 73 4.00 2.28 1.77
N PHE A 74 3.98 2.47 0.45
CA PHE A 74 4.46 1.50 -0.53
C PHE A 74 5.80 1.89 -1.15
N GLN A 75 6.49 2.87 -0.57
CA GLN A 75 7.80 3.35 -1.04
C GLN A 75 7.81 3.59 -2.57
N TRP A 76 6.78 4.27 -3.09
CA TRP A 76 6.69 4.57 -4.52
C TRP A 76 7.95 5.31 -4.98
N THR A 77 8.53 4.81 -6.07
CA THR A 77 9.69 5.41 -6.74
C THR A 77 9.25 6.13 -8.01
N ASP A 78 10.16 6.88 -8.62
CA ASP A 78 9.94 7.43 -9.98
C ASP A 78 10.11 6.35 -11.06
N ASP A 79 10.35 5.08 -10.70
CA ASP A 79 10.35 3.98 -11.67
C ASP A 79 8.91 3.72 -12.15
N GLY A 80 8.70 3.84 -13.46
CA GLY A 80 7.37 3.89 -14.05
C GLY A 80 6.52 5.09 -13.62
N ASP A 81 7.15 6.19 -13.19
CA ASP A 81 6.51 7.47 -12.82
C ASP A 81 5.48 7.39 -11.67
N ARG A 82 5.45 6.28 -10.91
CA ARG A 82 4.39 6.02 -9.91
C ARG A 82 4.36 7.01 -8.75
N LYS A 83 5.53 7.47 -8.27
CA LYS A 83 5.60 8.53 -7.24
C LYS A 83 5.07 9.87 -7.76
N GLN A 84 5.25 10.17 -9.04
CA GLN A 84 4.69 11.36 -9.66
C GLN A 84 3.17 11.21 -9.85
N ALA A 85 2.71 10.04 -10.31
CA ALA A 85 1.30 9.71 -10.43
C ALA A 85 0.55 9.79 -9.07
N LEU A 86 1.18 9.38 -7.96
CA LEU A 86 0.62 9.59 -6.62
C LEU A 86 0.36 11.07 -6.34
N LYS A 87 1.33 11.95 -6.65
CA LYS A 87 1.18 13.40 -6.42
C LYS A 87 0.06 13.97 -7.28
N GLU A 88 -0.01 13.57 -8.54
CA GLU A 88 -1.03 14.02 -9.49
C GLU A 88 -2.42 13.57 -9.07
N TYR A 89 -2.57 12.30 -8.67
CA TYR A 89 -3.80 11.76 -8.10
C TYR A 89 -4.24 12.56 -6.86
N CYS A 90 -3.32 12.83 -5.94
CA CYS A 90 -3.64 13.61 -4.75
C CYS A 90 -4.09 15.04 -5.08
N ILE A 91 -3.45 15.70 -6.05
CA ILE A 91 -3.86 17.03 -6.52
C ILE A 91 -5.24 17.00 -7.18
N GLU A 92 -5.51 16.01 -8.04
CA GLU A 92 -6.80 15.87 -8.74
C GLU A 92 -7.97 15.62 -7.79
N HIS A 93 -7.71 14.92 -6.69
CA HIS A 93 -8.72 14.51 -5.71
C HIS A 93 -8.77 15.38 -4.44
N ASP A 94 -8.01 16.47 -4.37
CA ASP A 94 -7.90 17.34 -3.18
C ASP A 94 -7.52 16.58 -1.90
N LEU A 95 -6.55 15.66 -2.05
CA LEU A 95 -6.06 14.79 -0.99
C LEU A 95 -4.64 15.19 -0.56
N SER A 96 -4.35 15.03 0.73
CA SER A 96 -2.98 15.14 1.22
C SER A 96 -2.19 13.88 0.90
N ARG A 97 -1.14 14.01 0.09
CA ARG A 97 -0.23 12.90 -0.27
C ARG A 97 0.45 12.24 0.93
N ASP A 98 0.56 12.94 2.07
CA ASP A 98 1.17 12.43 3.29
C ASP A 98 0.18 11.60 4.14
N SER A 99 -1.10 11.56 3.77
CA SER A 99 -2.11 10.80 4.53
C SER A 99 -2.15 9.32 4.14
N ILE A 100 -2.44 8.45 5.11
CA ILE A 100 -2.67 7.02 4.88
C ILE A 100 -3.83 6.82 3.89
N ASP A 101 -4.94 7.53 4.08
CA ASP A 101 -6.14 7.38 3.26
C ASP A 101 -5.89 7.73 1.79
N ALA A 102 -5.16 8.82 1.51
CA ALA A 102 -4.84 9.18 0.12
C ALA A 102 -3.94 8.14 -0.55
N GLN A 103 -2.95 7.62 0.19
CA GLN A 103 -2.03 6.61 -0.32
C GLN A 103 -2.72 5.26 -0.56
N LEU A 104 -3.65 4.85 0.32
CA LEU A 104 -4.48 3.67 0.07
C LEU A 104 -5.42 3.90 -1.12
N ALA A 105 -6.06 5.06 -1.23
CA ALA A 105 -6.92 5.39 -2.35
C ALA A 105 -6.16 5.31 -3.69
N PHE A 106 -4.92 5.81 -3.74
CA PHE A 106 -4.08 5.69 -4.92
C PHE A 106 -3.68 4.23 -5.21
N ALA A 107 -3.27 3.45 -4.20
CA ALA A 107 -2.95 2.03 -4.40
C ALA A 107 -4.17 1.24 -4.91
N ILE A 108 -5.37 1.52 -4.38
CA ILE A 108 -6.64 0.94 -4.85
C ILE A 108 -6.93 1.35 -6.30
N TYR A 109 -6.67 2.61 -6.67
CA TYR A 109 -6.82 3.10 -8.05
C TYR A 109 -5.86 2.39 -9.01
N GLU A 110 -4.60 2.19 -8.63
CA GLU A 110 -3.62 1.42 -9.41
C GLU A 110 -4.07 -0.04 -9.63
N ILE A 111 -4.52 -0.70 -8.56
CA ILE A 111 -5.06 -2.08 -8.62
C ILE A 111 -6.38 -2.11 -9.42
N GLY A 112 -7.18 -1.05 -9.37
CA GLY A 112 -8.44 -0.93 -10.11
C GLY A 112 -8.29 -0.76 -11.61
N GLY A 113 -7.06 -0.60 -12.13
CA GLY A 113 -6.80 -0.54 -13.57
C GLY A 113 -5.84 0.55 -14.01
N ALA A 114 -5.46 1.49 -13.13
CA ALA A 114 -4.58 2.59 -13.52
C ALA A 114 -3.12 2.14 -13.76
N ASP A 115 -2.68 1.07 -13.09
CA ASP A 115 -1.40 0.43 -13.40
C ASP A 115 -1.65 -0.93 -14.10
N PRO A 116 -1.10 -1.14 -15.31
CA PRO A 116 -1.40 -2.33 -16.14
C PRO A 116 -0.80 -3.64 -15.61
N ILE A 117 0.15 -3.58 -14.68
CA ILE A 117 0.76 -4.75 -14.05
C ILE A 117 0.00 -5.06 -12.76
N ALA A 118 -0.20 -4.05 -11.90
CA ALA A 118 -0.86 -4.18 -10.60
C ALA A 118 -2.33 -4.58 -10.73
N CYS A 119 -3.02 -4.16 -11.80
CA CYS A 119 -4.44 -4.46 -11.97
C CYS A 119 -4.77 -5.96 -12.09
N ARG A 120 -3.77 -6.80 -12.41
CA ARG A 120 -3.92 -8.25 -12.39
C ARG A 120 -4.20 -8.79 -10.98
N LEU A 121 -3.83 -8.04 -9.94
CA LEU A 121 -4.08 -8.40 -8.54
C LEU A 121 -5.54 -8.26 -8.13
N ASP A 122 -6.31 -7.39 -8.78
CA ASP A 122 -7.62 -6.94 -8.29
C ASP A 122 -8.54 -8.12 -7.93
N ARG A 123 -8.73 -9.03 -8.89
CA ARG A 123 -9.55 -10.22 -8.67
C ARG A 123 -9.01 -11.11 -7.57
N LEU A 124 -7.70 -11.39 -7.57
CA LEU A 124 -7.07 -12.26 -6.57
C LEU A 124 -7.27 -11.70 -5.16
N LEU A 125 -6.98 -10.42 -4.95
CA LEU A 125 -7.04 -9.77 -3.63
C LEU A 125 -8.49 -9.63 -3.11
N ARG A 126 -9.48 -9.64 -3.99
CA ARG A 126 -10.90 -9.61 -3.60
C ARG A 126 -11.47 -10.98 -3.27
N GLU A 127 -10.96 -12.03 -3.90
CA GLU A 127 -11.56 -13.38 -3.84
C GLU A 127 -10.80 -14.37 -2.96
N THR A 128 -9.49 -14.20 -2.78
CA THR A 128 -8.64 -15.19 -2.07
C THR A 128 -8.96 -15.27 -0.57
N ASP A 129 -8.87 -16.45 0.01
CA ASP A 129 -8.79 -16.69 1.48
C ASP A 129 -7.37 -17.09 1.92
N ASP A 130 -6.43 -17.12 0.98
CA ASP A 130 -5.02 -17.45 1.19
C ASP A 130 -4.15 -16.18 1.27
N ALA A 131 -3.79 -15.80 2.50
CA ALA A 131 -2.93 -14.64 2.77
C ALA A 131 -1.48 -14.85 2.29
N TYR A 132 -1.03 -16.10 2.15
CA TYR A 132 0.27 -16.40 1.55
C TYR A 132 0.25 -16.01 0.07
N ALA A 133 -0.75 -16.49 -0.67
CA ALA A 133 -0.90 -16.17 -2.10
C ALA A 133 -1.07 -14.66 -2.30
N ALA A 134 -1.91 -14.01 -1.50
CA ALA A 134 -2.10 -12.56 -1.57
C ALA A 134 -0.77 -11.79 -1.41
N ALA A 135 0.02 -12.11 -0.39
CA ALA A 135 1.29 -11.43 -0.13
C ALA A 135 2.35 -11.72 -1.19
N ALA A 136 2.45 -12.97 -1.64
CA ALA A 136 3.43 -13.37 -2.65
C ALA A 136 3.15 -12.69 -3.99
N GLU A 137 1.89 -12.66 -4.41
CA GLU A 137 1.48 -12.05 -5.68
C GLU A 137 1.55 -10.51 -5.61
N PHE A 138 1.18 -9.90 -4.48
CA PHE A 138 1.30 -8.46 -4.27
C PHE A 138 2.76 -7.98 -4.34
N ALA A 139 3.69 -8.69 -3.69
CA ALA A 139 5.11 -8.35 -3.72
C ALA A 139 5.67 -8.35 -5.16
N VAL A 140 5.12 -9.19 -6.04
CA VAL A 140 5.54 -9.27 -7.44
C VAL A 140 4.85 -8.23 -8.31
N GLY A 141 3.53 -8.12 -8.20
CA GLY A 141 2.71 -7.26 -9.05
C GLY A 141 2.80 -5.77 -8.73
N PHE A 142 2.91 -5.46 -7.43
CA PHE A 142 2.87 -4.10 -6.94
C PHE A 142 4.26 -3.58 -6.55
N GLU A 143 4.99 -4.29 -5.68
CA GLU A 143 6.30 -3.82 -5.17
C GLU A 143 7.43 -3.98 -6.19
N ARG A 144 7.36 -5.01 -7.04
CA ARG A 144 8.30 -5.25 -8.16
C ARG A 144 9.78 -5.26 -7.75
N CYS A 145 10.08 -5.61 -6.51
CA CYS A 145 11.42 -5.56 -5.91
C CYS A 145 12.35 -6.72 -6.35
N ILE A 146 12.51 -6.92 -7.65
CA ILE A 146 13.40 -7.94 -8.22
C ILE A 146 14.85 -7.65 -7.81
N THR A 147 15.58 -8.68 -7.40
CA THR A 147 16.98 -8.54 -7.00
C THR A 147 17.80 -9.78 -7.32
N ASP A 148 19.10 -9.59 -7.57
CA ASP A 148 20.08 -10.67 -7.71
C ASP A 148 20.81 -11.01 -6.40
N ASP A 149 20.59 -10.23 -5.34
CA ASP A 149 21.19 -10.44 -4.02
C ASP A 149 20.56 -11.66 -3.30
N ALA A 150 21.25 -12.80 -3.35
CA ALA A 150 20.82 -14.04 -2.73
C ALA A 150 20.65 -13.94 -1.20
N GLY A 151 21.32 -13.00 -0.53
CA GLY A 151 21.27 -12.88 0.94
C GLY A 151 19.97 -12.28 1.47
N ARG A 152 19.13 -11.70 0.60
CA ARG A 152 17.92 -10.96 0.98
C ARG A 152 16.70 -11.30 0.13
N ALA A 153 16.77 -12.38 -0.65
CA ALA A 153 15.79 -12.67 -1.67
C ALA A 153 15.29 -14.10 -1.61
N ASP A 154 13.98 -14.25 -1.83
CA ASP A 154 13.34 -15.54 -2.01
C ASP A 154 12.80 -15.65 -3.44
N THR A 155 12.69 -16.89 -3.92
CA THR A 155 12.22 -17.17 -5.28
C THR A 155 10.70 -17.10 -5.34
N TYR A 156 10.17 -16.33 -6.29
CA TYR A 156 8.74 -16.31 -6.58
C TYR A 156 8.32 -17.60 -7.29
N THR A 157 7.28 -18.23 -6.74
CA THR A 157 6.69 -19.49 -7.22
C THR A 157 5.18 -19.37 -7.48
N GLY A 158 4.64 -18.15 -7.47
CA GLY A 158 3.23 -17.88 -7.76
C GLY A 158 2.89 -18.09 -9.25
N SER A 159 1.62 -17.88 -9.56
CA SER A 159 1.07 -18.20 -10.88
C SER A 159 0.44 -17.01 -11.60
N LEU A 160 0.15 -15.91 -10.90
CA LEU A 160 -0.48 -14.73 -11.50
C LEU A 160 0.48 -14.00 -12.46
N TYR A 161 1.79 -14.08 -12.20
CA TYR A 161 2.84 -13.46 -12.99
C TYR A 161 3.82 -14.51 -13.55
N PRO A 162 3.40 -15.37 -14.49
CA PRO A 162 4.24 -16.48 -14.98
C PRO A 162 5.56 -15.99 -15.61
N GLU A 163 5.60 -14.77 -16.15
CA GLU A 163 6.82 -14.15 -16.70
C GLU A 163 7.89 -13.84 -15.64
N PHE A 164 7.51 -13.84 -14.36
CA PHE A 164 8.39 -13.60 -13.22
C PHE A 164 8.67 -14.86 -12.40
N TYR A 165 8.09 -16.00 -12.77
CA TYR A 165 8.35 -17.28 -12.11
C TYR A 165 9.84 -17.58 -12.04
N GLY A 166 10.32 -18.00 -10.87
CA GLY A 166 11.73 -18.34 -10.64
C GLY A 166 12.65 -17.12 -10.43
N LYS A 167 12.14 -15.89 -10.55
CA LYS A 167 12.90 -14.69 -10.19
C LYS A 167 12.94 -14.50 -8.67
N ARG A 168 13.97 -13.79 -8.22
CA ARG A 168 14.23 -13.51 -6.81
C ARG A 168 13.74 -12.12 -6.44
N TYR A 169 13.04 -12.03 -5.31
CA TYR A 169 12.40 -10.81 -4.82
C TYR A 169 12.87 -10.46 -3.42
N GLN A 170 13.18 -9.19 -3.21
CA GLN A 170 13.70 -8.72 -1.93
C GLN A 170 12.63 -8.83 -0.84
N HIS A 171 13.01 -9.46 0.28
CA HIS A 171 12.17 -9.58 1.48
C HIS A 171 10.84 -10.32 1.26
N LEU A 172 10.70 -11.14 0.21
CA LEU A 172 9.47 -11.85 -0.11
C LEU A 172 8.97 -12.70 1.08
N SER A 173 9.81 -13.54 1.68
CA SER A 173 9.43 -14.31 2.88
C SER A 173 9.05 -13.42 4.06
N LYS A 174 9.68 -12.25 4.22
CA LYS A 174 9.36 -11.30 5.29
C LYS A 174 7.96 -10.70 5.10
N ARG A 175 7.60 -10.30 3.87
CA ARG A 175 6.26 -9.78 3.53
C ARG A 175 5.18 -10.83 3.76
N ILE A 176 5.42 -12.06 3.31
CA ILE A 176 4.52 -13.21 3.54
C ILE A 176 4.33 -13.45 5.04
N ASN A 177 5.40 -13.50 5.83
CA ASN A 177 5.29 -13.72 7.28
C ASN A 177 4.52 -12.58 7.98
N LYS A 178 4.71 -11.32 7.55
CA LYS A 178 3.94 -10.19 8.06
C LYS A 178 2.44 -10.34 7.71
N ALA A 179 2.12 -10.67 6.46
CA ALA A 179 0.74 -10.90 6.04
C ALA A 179 0.06 -12.03 6.82
N LEU A 180 0.73 -13.16 7.02
CA LEU A 180 0.20 -14.27 7.82
C LEU A 180 -0.04 -13.88 9.28
N ASN A 181 0.85 -13.08 9.87
CA ASN A 181 0.66 -12.57 11.23
C ASN A 181 -0.55 -11.63 11.33
N TYR A 182 -0.73 -10.74 10.35
CA TYR A 182 -1.91 -9.88 10.29
C TYR A 182 -3.18 -10.69 10.10
N TYR A 183 -3.18 -11.67 9.21
CA TYR A 183 -4.34 -12.52 8.95
C TYR A 183 -4.75 -13.29 10.21
N ASN A 184 -3.79 -13.88 10.93
CA ASN A 184 -4.06 -14.60 12.17
C ASN A 184 -4.59 -13.71 13.31
N ARG A 185 -4.29 -12.40 13.29
CA ARG A 185 -4.68 -11.46 14.35
C ARG A 185 -5.98 -10.71 14.03
N LEU A 186 -6.14 -10.25 12.80
CA LEU A 186 -7.22 -9.34 12.40
C LEU A 186 -8.40 -10.07 11.76
N ALA A 187 -8.15 -11.16 11.03
CA ALA A 187 -9.23 -11.90 10.39
C ALA A 187 -10.05 -12.70 11.42
N SER A 188 -9.41 -13.15 12.51
CA SER A 188 -10.09 -13.80 13.64
C SER A 188 -11.07 -12.86 14.34
N ASP A 189 -10.66 -11.62 14.57
CA ASP A 189 -11.45 -10.63 15.33
C ASP A 189 -12.67 -10.17 14.50
N SER A 190 -12.51 -10.07 13.16
CA SER A 190 -13.61 -9.75 12.25
C SER A 190 -14.69 -10.86 12.12
N MET A 191 -14.37 -12.08 12.53
CA MET A 191 -15.31 -13.22 12.53
C MET A 191 -16.09 -13.31 13.83
N SER A 192 -15.52 -12.89 14.96
CA SER A 192 -16.27 -12.75 16.21
C SER A 192 -17.35 -11.67 16.12
N ASP A 193 -17.04 -10.51 15.54
CA ASP A 193 -18.01 -9.41 15.41
C ASP A 193 -19.19 -9.73 14.48
N ARG A 194 -19.02 -10.70 13.57
CA ARG A 194 -20.08 -11.18 12.66
C ARG A 194 -20.96 -12.28 13.27
N LEU A 195 -20.55 -12.89 14.38
CA LEU A 195 -21.35 -13.88 15.10
C LEU A 195 -22.23 -13.25 16.19
N ASP A 196 -21.94 -12.00 16.56
CA ASP A 196 -22.68 -11.23 17.59
C ASP A 196 -23.69 -10.21 17.01
N GLN A 197 -23.93 -10.22 15.69
CA GLN A 197 -24.99 -9.45 15.00
C GLN A 197 -26.07 -10.37 14.40
#